data_AF-A0A063BEL5-F1
#
_entry.id   AF-A0A063BEL5-F1
#
_cell.length_a   1.000
_cell.length_b   1.000
_cell.length_c   1.000
_cell.angle_alpha   90.00
_cell.angle_beta   90.00
_cell.angle_gamma   90.00
#
_symmetry.space_group_name_H-M   'P 1'
#
loop_
_entity.id
_entity.type
_entity.pdbx_description
1 polymer ?
#
loop_
_entity_poly.entity_id
_entity_poly.type
_entity_poly.pdbx_seq_one_letter_code
_entity_poly.pdbx_strand_id
1 'polypeptide(L)'
;MPTFHKSDIARSQLETAVDIFLKGLSYHSVITLAGAASGILDGLLLAASKEPFIDYARRVHAELQGQMPGRVKTAHYIEQRFGISAHKHLHETDTETVELDLERQAANALTKAIGDYIELNGQEEPFVKAFLQWSWVTMDGQALMKKYAEVPPKMRPKTE
;
A
#
# COMPACT_ATOMS: atom_id res chain seq x y z
N MET A 1 7.64 13.52 28.71
CA MET A 1 7.49 12.39 27.76
C MET A 1 7.71 12.95 26.36
N PRO A 2 8.38 12.23 25.44
CA PRO A 2 8.56 12.70 24.07
C PRO A 2 7.25 12.68 23.27
N THR A 3 7.11 13.60 22.32
CA THR A 3 5.96 13.73 21.41
C THR A 3 6.44 13.46 19.99
N PHE A 4 5.65 12.71 19.21
CA PHE A 4 5.99 12.34 17.83
C PHE A 4 4.86 12.76 16.87
N HIS A 5 5.22 13.23 15.67
CA HIS A 5 4.23 13.41 14.62
C HIS A 5 3.79 12.06 14.06
N LYS A 6 2.52 11.96 13.68
CA LYS A 6 1.98 10.75 13.05
C LYS A 6 2.71 10.41 11.73
N SER A 7 3.12 11.43 10.98
CA SER A 7 3.96 11.28 9.79
C SER A 7 5.29 10.58 10.08
N ASP A 8 5.96 10.95 11.18
CA ASP A 8 7.25 10.35 11.56
C ASP A 8 7.09 8.88 11.94
N ILE A 9 6.00 8.55 12.65
CA ILE A 9 5.66 7.17 12.99
C ILE A 9 5.42 6.36 11.71
N ALA A 10 4.59 6.86 10.79
CA ALA A 10 4.29 6.17 9.54
C ALA A 10 5.53 5.96 8.68
N ARG A 11 6.38 7.00 8.57
CA ARG A 11 7.66 6.95 7.85
C ARG A 11 8.57 5.89 8.43
N SER A 12 8.82 5.91 9.74
CA SER A 12 9.72 4.95 10.41
C SER A 12 9.23 3.51 10.26
N GLN A 13 7.92 3.27 10.38
CA GLN A 13 7.31 1.96 10.16
C GLN A 13 7.51 1.49 8.72
N LEU A 14 7.28 2.36 7.74
CA LEU A 14 7.42 2.03 6.33
C LEU A 14 8.86 1.81 5.89
N GLU A 15 9.78 2.66 6.34
CA GLU A 15 11.23 2.51 6.11
C GLU A 15 11.73 1.16 6.65
N THR A 16 11.34 0.82 7.89
CA THR A 16 11.67 -0.46 8.51
C THR A 16 11.08 -1.64 7.72
N ALA A 17 9.84 -1.52 7.26
CA ALA A 17 9.18 -2.55 6.46
C ALA A 17 9.93 -2.79 5.14
N VAL A 18 10.37 -1.73 4.46
CA VAL A 18 11.16 -1.85 3.22
C VAL A 18 12.50 -2.51 3.49
N ASP A 19 13.22 -2.12 4.55
CA ASP A 19 14.51 -2.72 4.90
C ASP A 19 14.40 -4.23 5.17
N ILE A 20 13.41 -4.64 5.97
CA ILE A 20 13.13 -6.06 6.27
C ILE A 20 12.79 -6.82 4.98
N PHE A 21 11.99 -6.22 4.10
CA PHE A 21 11.57 -6.83 2.84
C PHE A 21 12.74 -7.06 1.89
N LEU A 22 13.55 -6.03 1.64
CA LEU A 22 14.70 -6.10 0.73
C LEU A 22 15.79 -7.05 1.23
N LYS A 23 15.89 -7.26 2.54
CA LYS A 23 16.80 -8.25 3.15
C LYS A 23 16.20 -9.66 3.24
N GLY A 24 14.94 -9.85 2.87
CA GLY A 24 14.26 -11.15 2.93
C GLY A 24 14.12 -11.72 4.36
N LEU A 25 14.00 -10.85 5.38
CA LEU A 25 14.09 -11.29 6.78
C LEU A 25 12.75 -11.83 7.33
N SER A 26 11.65 -11.10 7.14
CA SER A 26 10.33 -11.51 7.68
C SER A 26 9.18 -10.83 6.94
N TYR A 27 8.54 -11.54 6.02
CA TYR A 27 7.37 -11.03 5.29
C TYR A 27 6.17 -10.76 6.20
N HIS A 28 5.99 -11.54 7.27
CA HIS A 28 4.97 -11.27 8.28
C HIS A 28 5.16 -9.88 8.92
N SER A 29 6.39 -9.55 9.31
CA SER A 29 6.71 -8.24 9.88
C SER A 29 6.49 -7.13 8.86
N VAL A 30 6.86 -7.34 7.59
CA VAL A 30 6.62 -6.38 6.50
C VAL A 30 5.13 -6.07 6.37
N ILE A 31 4.28 -7.10 6.30
CA ILE A 31 2.82 -6.95 6.14
C ILE A 31 2.25 -6.14 7.31
N THR A 32 2.64 -6.45 8.55
CA THR A 32 2.18 -5.73 9.75
C THR A 32 2.60 -4.26 9.73
N LEU A 33 3.90 -3.99 9.53
CA LEU A 33 4.45 -2.63 9.58
C LEU A 33 3.91 -1.77 8.43
N ALA A 34 3.88 -2.29 7.21
CA ALA A 34 3.31 -1.60 6.05
C ALA A 34 1.81 -1.35 6.23
N GLY A 35 1.08 -2.33 6.77
CA GLY A 35 -0.34 -2.20 7.09
C GLY A 35 -0.62 -1.18 8.20
N ALA A 36 0.27 -1.00 9.17
CA ALA A 36 0.17 0.02 10.20
C ALA A 36 0.50 1.42 9.64
N ALA A 37 1.60 1.55 8.90
CA ALA A 37 1.99 2.78 8.24
C ALA A 37 0.88 3.29 7.30
N SER A 38 0.34 2.39 6.48
CA SER A 38 -0.71 2.73 5.52
C SER A 38 -2.01 3.22 6.17
N GLY A 39 -2.38 2.71 7.35
CA GLY A 39 -3.54 3.22 8.08
C GLY A 39 -3.35 4.66 8.57
N ILE A 40 -2.13 5.03 8.95
CA ILE A 40 -1.80 6.42 9.32
C ILE A 40 -1.76 7.32 8.08
N LEU A 41 -1.11 6.87 7.00
CA LEU A 41 -0.99 7.64 5.75
C LEU A 41 -2.35 7.92 5.10
N ASP A 42 -3.27 6.95 5.10
CA ASP A 42 -4.65 7.12 4.63
C ASP A 42 -5.35 8.29 5.34
N GLY A 43 -5.25 8.35 6.67
CA GLY A 43 -5.81 9.44 7.47
C GLY A 43 -5.15 10.79 7.21
N LEU A 44 -3.82 10.82 7.02
CA LEU A 44 -3.08 12.04 6.69
C LEU A 44 -3.46 12.59 5.31
N LEU A 45 -3.62 11.72 4.31
CA LEU A 45 -4.07 12.10 2.96
C LEU A 45 -5.47 12.69 2.98
N LEU A 46 -6.40 12.05 3.67
CA LEU A 46 -7.76 12.58 3.84
C LEU A 46 -7.75 13.95 4.52
N ALA A 47 -6.94 14.14 5.57
CA ALA A 47 -6.78 15.43 6.24
C ALA A 47 -6.18 16.51 5.32
N ALA A 48 -5.32 16.11 4.37
CA ALA A 48 -4.72 16.98 3.36
C ALA A 48 -5.61 17.15 2.10
N SER A 49 -6.84 16.61 2.07
CA SER A 49 -7.72 16.60 0.89
C SER A 49 -7.10 15.97 -0.36
N LYS A 50 -6.14 15.05 -0.17
CA LYS A 50 -5.53 14.25 -1.25
C LYS A 50 -6.23 12.90 -1.38
N GLU A 51 -5.98 12.18 -2.47
CA GLU A 51 -6.63 10.89 -2.79
C GLU A 51 -5.80 9.72 -2.26
N PRO A 52 -6.24 8.98 -1.21
CA PRO A 52 -5.57 7.76 -0.78
C PRO A 52 -5.69 6.63 -1.81
N PHE A 53 -4.79 5.65 -1.72
CA PHE A 53 -4.77 4.45 -2.56
C PHE A 53 -6.14 3.76 -2.62
N ILE A 54 -6.86 3.70 -1.50
CA ILE A 54 -8.20 3.10 -1.46
C ILE A 54 -9.16 3.88 -2.36
N ASP A 55 -9.13 5.20 -2.31
CA ASP A 55 -10.03 6.03 -3.11
C ASP A 55 -9.61 6.06 -4.60
N TYR A 56 -8.31 6.01 -4.88
CA TYR A 56 -7.77 5.73 -6.21
C TYR A 56 -8.30 4.40 -6.78
N ALA A 57 -8.17 3.30 -6.03
CA ALA A 57 -8.61 1.98 -6.46
C ALA A 57 -10.14 1.93 -6.71
N ARG A 58 -10.93 2.62 -5.89
CA ARG A 58 -12.39 2.75 -6.08
C ARG A 58 -12.72 3.51 -7.35
N ARG A 59 -12.01 4.61 -7.63
CA ARG A 59 -12.18 5.40 -8.85
C ARG A 59 -11.84 4.57 -10.10
N VAL A 60 -10.70 3.88 -10.10
CA VAL A 60 -10.32 2.98 -11.21
C VAL A 60 -11.37 1.88 -11.41
N HIS A 61 -11.88 1.29 -10.33
CA HIS A 61 -12.96 0.30 -10.43
C HIS A 61 -14.24 0.91 -11.02
N ALA A 62 -14.62 2.12 -10.63
CA ALA A 62 -15.79 2.80 -11.17
C ALA A 62 -15.67 3.05 -12.67
N GLU A 63 -14.49 3.46 -13.15
CA GLU A 63 -14.24 3.64 -14.58
C GLU A 63 -14.28 2.30 -15.35
N LEU A 64 -13.91 1.18 -14.71
CA LEU A 64 -13.93 -0.15 -15.34
C LEU A 64 -15.30 -0.84 -15.29
N GLN A 65 -16.10 -0.60 -14.26
CA GLN A 65 -17.32 -1.36 -13.96
C GLN A 65 -18.59 -0.49 -13.98
N GLY A 66 -18.46 0.82 -14.17
CA GLY A 66 -19.58 1.77 -14.20
C GLY A 66 -20.18 2.10 -12.82
N GLN A 67 -19.65 1.54 -11.72
CA GLN A 67 -20.16 1.78 -10.37
C GLN A 67 -19.03 1.99 -9.36
N MET A 68 -19.16 3.02 -8.52
CA MET A 68 -18.25 3.29 -7.41
C MET A 68 -18.53 2.35 -6.23
N PRO A 69 -17.58 1.50 -5.81
CA PRO A 69 -17.79 0.64 -4.66
C PRO A 69 -17.68 1.44 -3.34
N GLY A 70 -18.31 0.92 -2.29
CA GLY A 70 -18.26 1.51 -0.95
C GLY A 70 -16.86 1.45 -0.35
N ARG A 71 -16.40 2.54 0.28
CA ARG A 71 -15.02 2.70 0.77
C ARG A 71 -14.59 1.61 1.75
N VAL A 72 -15.42 1.35 2.76
CA VAL A 72 -15.14 0.35 3.80
C VAL A 72 -15.01 -1.06 3.20
N LYS A 73 -15.91 -1.43 2.30
CA LYS A 73 -15.87 -2.72 1.61
C LYS A 73 -14.61 -2.86 0.76
N THR A 74 -14.22 -1.81 0.03
CA THR A 74 -12.99 -1.82 -0.76
C THR A 74 -11.74 -1.90 0.11
N ALA A 75 -11.68 -1.15 1.21
CA ALA A 75 -10.58 -1.22 2.17
C ALA A 75 -10.43 -2.64 2.72
N HIS A 76 -11.52 -3.23 3.20
CA HIS A 76 -11.51 -4.60 3.73
C HIS A 76 -11.07 -5.63 2.69
N TYR A 77 -11.60 -5.54 1.46
CA TYR A 77 -11.20 -6.43 0.36
C TYR A 77 -9.70 -6.33 0.05
N ILE A 78 -9.15 -5.11 0.01
CA ILE A 78 -7.71 -4.89 -0.23
C ILE A 78 -6.88 -5.44 0.94
N GLU A 79 -7.27 -5.18 2.18
CA GLU A 79 -6.58 -5.69 3.37
C GLU A 79 -6.54 -7.22 3.42
N GLN A 80 -7.65 -7.88 3.10
CA GLN A 80 -7.69 -9.34 2.99
C GLN A 80 -6.74 -9.84 1.90
N ARG A 81 -6.81 -9.25 0.70
CA ARG A 81 -5.98 -9.66 -0.43
C ARG A 81 -4.48 -9.42 -0.20
N PHE A 82 -4.14 -8.41 0.59
CA PHE A 82 -2.75 -8.06 0.91
C PHE A 82 -2.27 -8.72 2.21
N GLY A 83 -3.05 -9.66 2.77
CA GLY A 83 -2.71 -10.39 3.99
C GLY A 83 -2.79 -9.55 5.28
N ILE A 84 -3.09 -8.25 5.20
CA ILE A 84 -3.11 -7.32 6.33
C ILE A 84 -4.12 -7.76 7.39
N SER A 85 -5.33 -8.18 6.98
CA SER A 85 -6.36 -8.62 7.93
C SER A 85 -5.91 -9.84 8.74
N ALA A 86 -5.29 -10.83 8.08
CA ALA A 86 -4.78 -12.04 8.72
C ALA A 86 -3.65 -11.77 9.74
N HIS A 87 -2.99 -10.61 9.65
CA HIS A 87 -1.93 -10.19 10.58
C HIS A 87 -2.42 -9.26 11.69
N LYS A 88 -3.70 -8.85 11.68
CA LYS A 88 -4.26 -7.87 12.61
C LYS A 88 -5.46 -8.38 13.41
N HIS A 89 -6.18 -9.38 12.87
CA HIS A 89 -7.45 -9.81 13.42
C HIS A 89 -7.49 -11.33 13.58
N LEU A 90 -8.14 -11.76 14.67
CA LEU A 90 -8.60 -13.12 14.89
C LEU A 90 -10.03 -13.01 15.42
N HIS A 91 -11.00 -13.42 14.61
CA HIS A 91 -12.40 -13.50 15.02
C HIS A 91 -12.69 -14.83 15.73
N GLU A 92 -13.72 -14.86 16.57
CA GLU A 92 -14.14 -16.07 17.29
C GLU A 92 -14.48 -17.24 16.35
N THR A 93 -14.84 -16.93 15.10
CA THR A 93 -15.21 -17.91 14.07
C THR A 93 -14.08 -18.24 13.10
N ASP A 94 -12.89 -17.66 13.27
CA ASP A 94 -11.76 -17.91 12.37
C ASP A 94 -11.15 -19.29 12.64
N THR A 95 -10.59 -19.88 11.58
CA THR A 95 -9.78 -21.09 11.70
C THR A 95 -8.43 -20.78 12.36
N GLU A 96 -7.85 -21.74 13.07
CA GLU A 96 -6.52 -21.60 13.67
C GLU A 96 -5.38 -21.44 12.64
N THR A 97 -5.67 -21.71 11.37
CA THR A 97 -4.70 -21.66 10.26
C THR A 97 -5.19 -20.78 9.13
N VAL A 98 -4.25 -20.21 8.37
CA VAL A 98 -4.48 -19.40 7.18
C VAL A 98 -3.41 -19.69 6.14
N GLU A 99 -3.79 -19.74 4.87
CA GLU A 99 -2.86 -19.87 3.74
C GLU A 99 -2.52 -18.48 3.17
N LEU A 100 -1.22 -18.18 3.07
CA LEU A 100 -0.74 -16.86 2.68
C LEU A 100 0.41 -16.98 1.68
N ASP A 101 0.32 -16.20 0.59
CA ASP A 101 1.44 -15.94 -0.31
C ASP A 101 2.23 -14.75 0.26
N LEU A 102 3.09 -15.04 1.23
CA LEU A 102 3.70 -14.03 2.10
C LEU A 102 4.53 -13.00 1.34
N GLU A 103 5.36 -13.44 0.39
CA GLU A 103 6.22 -12.53 -0.38
C GLU A 103 5.37 -11.59 -1.24
N ARG A 104 4.39 -12.12 -1.98
CA ARG A 104 3.50 -11.32 -2.81
C ARG A 104 2.64 -10.37 -1.98
N GLN A 105 2.11 -10.84 -0.85
CA GLN A 105 1.29 -10.03 0.03
C GLN A 105 2.11 -8.92 0.70
N ALA A 106 3.35 -9.20 1.10
CA ALA A 106 4.28 -8.18 1.59
C ALA A 106 4.57 -7.11 0.53
N ALA A 107 4.84 -7.52 -0.71
CA ALA A 107 5.04 -6.58 -1.83
C ALA A 107 3.79 -5.73 -2.10
N ASN A 108 2.60 -6.32 -2.05
CA ASN A 108 1.34 -5.58 -2.23
C ASN A 108 1.08 -4.58 -1.09
N ALA A 109 1.30 -4.99 0.17
CA ALA A 109 1.14 -4.13 1.33
C ALA A 109 2.11 -2.94 1.28
N LEU A 110 3.37 -3.17 0.90
CA LEU A 110 4.36 -2.11 0.65
C LEU A 110 3.93 -1.21 -0.51
N THR A 111 3.44 -1.76 -1.62
CA THR A 111 2.98 -0.98 -2.77
C THR A 111 1.87 0.01 -2.37
N LYS A 112 0.90 -0.43 -1.56
CA LYS A 112 -0.15 0.46 -1.02
C LYS A 112 0.47 1.59 -0.19
N ALA A 113 1.29 1.22 0.80
CA ALA A 113 1.84 2.17 1.76
C ALA A 113 2.81 3.17 1.10
N ILE A 114 3.64 2.72 0.16
CA ILE A 114 4.55 3.56 -0.63
C ILE A 114 3.76 4.49 -1.55
N GLY A 115 2.68 4.02 -2.19
CA GLY A 115 1.80 4.89 -2.98
C GLY A 115 1.22 6.03 -2.15
N ASP A 116 0.65 5.71 -0.98
CA ASP A 116 0.14 6.72 -0.05
C ASP A 116 1.25 7.66 0.46
N TYR A 117 2.47 7.14 0.68
CA TYR A 117 3.62 7.93 1.11
C TYR A 117 4.07 8.93 0.05
N ILE A 118 4.15 8.49 -1.22
CA ILE A 118 4.58 9.32 -2.34
C ILE A 118 3.60 10.47 -2.57
N GLU A 119 2.31 10.22 -2.45
CA GLU A 119 1.28 11.26 -2.60
C GLU A 119 1.41 12.41 -1.56
N LEU A 120 1.93 12.09 -0.36
CA LEU A 120 2.19 13.07 0.69
C LEU A 120 3.57 13.74 0.59
N ASN A 121 4.61 12.95 0.31
CA ASN A 121 6.01 13.35 0.56
C ASN A 121 6.89 13.33 -0.70
N GLY A 122 6.37 12.85 -1.83
CA GLY A 122 7.14 12.54 -3.02
C GLY A 122 7.95 11.25 -2.90
N GLN A 123 8.80 10.99 -3.90
CA GLN A 123 9.48 9.71 -4.09
C GLN A 123 10.99 9.76 -3.82
N GLU A 124 11.51 10.88 -3.31
CA GLU A 124 12.95 11.13 -3.32
C GLU A 124 13.73 10.42 -2.20
N GLU A 125 13.03 9.92 -1.19
CA GLU A 125 13.66 9.25 -0.05
C GLU A 125 14.32 7.91 -0.41
N PRO A 126 15.45 7.56 0.24
CA PRO A 126 16.21 6.36 -0.10
C PRO A 126 15.40 5.06 -0.04
N PHE A 127 14.60 4.85 1.00
CA PHE A 127 13.81 3.63 1.14
C PHE A 127 12.71 3.54 0.07
N VAL A 128 12.12 4.67 -0.32
CA VAL A 128 11.13 4.74 -1.40
C VAL A 128 11.77 4.35 -2.73
N LYS A 129 12.90 5.00 -3.07
CA LYS A 129 13.67 4.67 -4.28
C LYS A 129 14.11 3.21 -4.30
N ALA A 130 14.56 2.67 -3.18
CA ALA A 130 14.98 1.27 -3.09
C ALA A 130 13.82 0.31 -3.41
N PHE A 131 12.63 0.54 -2.84
CA PHE A 131 11.45 -0.26 -3.14
C PHE A 131 10.98 -0.10 -4.59
N LEU A 132 10.98 1.12 -5.14
CA LEU A 132 10.62 1.38 -6.53
C LEU A 132 11.61 0.72 -7.50
N GLN A 133 12.91 0.74 -7.20
CA GLN A 133 13.94 0.07 -7.99
C GLN A 133 13.78 -1.45 -7.96
N TRP A 134 13.52 -2.02 -6.78
CA TRP A 134 13.21 -3.44 -6.65
C TRP A 134 11.96 -3.81 -7.47
N SER A 135 10.91 -2.98 -7.40
CA SER A 135 9.67 -3.19 -8.15
C SER A 135 9.91 -3.12 -9.66
N TRP A 136 10.70 -2.15 -10.12
CA TRP A 136 11.07 -2.00 -11.53
C TRP A 136 11.76 -3.25 -12.09
N VAL A 137 12.71 -3.81 -11.34
CA VAL A 137 13.46 -5.00 -11.77
C VAL A 137 12.57 -6.24 -11.72
N THR A 138 11.83 -6.42 -10.63
CA THR A 138 11.10 -7.68 -10.34
C THR A 138 9.79 -7.78 -11.12
N MET A 139 9.16 -6.66 -11.47
CA MET A 139 7.85 -6.63 -12.14
C MET A 139 7.91 -6.35 -13.65
N ASP A 140 9.10 -6.44 -14.26
CA ASP A 140 9.35 -6.01 -15.64
C ASP A 140 8.84 -4.59 -15.88
N GLY A 141 9.53 -3.61 -15.28
CA GLY A 141 9.15 -2.20 -15.32
C GLY A 141 8.98 -1.67 -16.74
N GLN A 142 9.73 -2.17 -17.72
CA GLN A 142 9.54 -1.78 -19.12
C GLN A 142 8.18 -2.24 -19.65
N ALA A 143 7.80 -3.50 -19.43
CA ALA A 143 6.47 -3.98 -19.80
C ALA A 143 5.36 -3.28 -19.00
N LEU A 144 5.58 -2.99 -17.72
CA LEU A 144 4.63 -2.25 -16.89
C LEU A 144 4.39 -0.83 -17.44
N MET A 145 5.44 -0.11 -17.82
CA MET A 145 5.30 1.25 -18.36
C MET A 145 4.62 1.28 -19.73
N LYS A 146 4.80 0.24 -20.56
CA LYS A 146 4.04 0.08 -21.81
C LYS A 146 2.55 -0.05 -21.52
N LYS A 147 2.17 -0.91 -20.57
CA LYS A 147 0.77 -1.05 -20.12
C LYS A 147 0.23 0.25 -19.54
N TYR A 148 1.04 0.97 -18.76
CA TYR A 148 0.65 2.25 -18.18
C TYR A 148 0.36 3.33 -19.24
N ALA A 149 1.11 3.34 -20.35
CA ALA A 149 0.87 4.28 -21.45
C ALA A 149 -0.53 4.10 -22.09
N GLU A 150 -1.08 2.89 -22.03
CA GLU A 150 -2.41 2.54 -22.55
C GLU A 150 -3.54 2.83 -21.55
N VAL A 151 -3.22 3.08 -20.27
CA VAL A 151 -4.22 3.38 -19.23
C VAL A 151 -4.93 4.70 -19.56
N PRO A 152 -6.28 4.72 -19.60
CA PRO A 152 -7.03 5.96 -19.86
C PRO A 152 -6.69 7.07 -18.88
N PRO A 153 -6.63 8.35 -19.30
CA PRO A 153 -6.29 9.47 -18.40
C PRO A 153 -7.14 9.52 -17.13
N LYS A 154 -8.43 9.19 -17.22
CA LYS A 154 -9.36 9.15 -16.07
C LYS A 154 -9.03 8.10 -15.02
N MET A 155 -8.23 7.09 -15.35
CA MET A 155 -7.78 6.03 -14.45
C MET A 155 -6.37 6.27 -13.92
N ARG A 156 -5.64 7.27 -14.43
CA ARG A 156 -4.29 7.59 -13.94
C ARG A 156 -4.36 8.30 -12.57
N PRO A 157 -3.28 8.30 -11.77
CA PRO A 157 -3.16 9.19 -10.63
C PRO A 157 -3.38 10.64 -11.05
N LYS A 158 -3.97 11.45 -10.17
CA LYS A 158 -4.14 12.88 -10.43
C LYS A 158 -2.77 13.54 -10.33
N THR A 159 -2.30 14.18 -11.40
CA THR A 159 -1.14 15.05 -11.34
C THR A 159 -1.61 16.44 -10.89
N GLU A 160 -1.02 16.97 -9.82
CA GLU A 160 -1.17 18.39 -9.45
C GLU A 160 -0.72 19.32 -10.58
#